data_AF-A0ABD6WU14-F1
#
_entry.id   AF-A0ABD6WU14-F1
#
_cell.length_a   1.000
_cell.length_b   1.000
_cell.length_c   1.000
_cell.angle_alpha   90.00
_cell.angle_beta   90.00
_cell.angle_gamma   90.00
#
_symmetry.space_group_name_H-M   'P 1'
#
loop_
_entity.id
_entity.type
_entity.pdbx_description
1 polymer ?
#
loop_
_entity_poly.entity_id
_entity_poly.type
_entity_poly.pdbx_seq_one_letter_code
_entity_poly.pdbx_strand_id
1 'polypeptide(L)'
;MKNEAYYQAYLSHHHISRRGLLRHVFPATKSTIEKTQSRPPFSAREDLFSAVCNGCGECASACPNGLIQLKQQQATLEIDYAPCDLCGKYGVVTIFA
;
A
#
# COMPACT_ATOMS: atom_id res chain seq x y z
N MET A 1 -38.34 -5.67 3.55
CA MET A 1 -37.72 -6.42 4.66
C MET A 1 -36.40 -6.99 4.17
N LYS A 2 -35.35 -6.98 4.98
CA LYS A 2 -34.07 -7.59 4.61
C LYS A 2 -34.29 -9.11 4.50
N ASN A 3 -33.99 -9.68 3.34
CA ASN A 3 -34.25 -11.08 3.02
C ASN A 3 -32.94 -11.89 3.03
N GLU A 4 -33.05 -13.21 2.93
CA GLU A 4 -31.90 -14.11 2.98
C GLU A 4 -30.83 -13.77 1.92
N ALA A 5 -31.26 -13.47 0.70
CA ALA A 5 -30.37 -13.06 -0.38
C ALA A 5 -29.56 -11.78 -0.04
N TYR A 6 -30.19 -10.82 0.64
CA TYR A 6 -29.52 -9.62 1.13
C TYR A 6 -28.42 -9.95 2.16
N TYR A 7 -28.69 -10.86 3.09
CA TYR A 7 -27.69 -11.26 4.10
C TYR A 7 -26.55 -12.07 3.49
N GLN A 8 -26.82 -12.93 2.50
CA GLN A 8 -25.78 -13.66 1.79
C GLN A 8 -24.83 -12.73 1.02
N ALA A 9 -25.39 -11.75 0.31
CA ALA A 9 -24.60 -10.72 -0.38
C ALA A 9 -23.80 -9.85 0.61
N TYR A 10 -24.35 -9.56 1.79
CA TYR A 10 -23.63 -8.80 2.82
C TYR A 10 -22.43 -9.58 3.37
N LEU A 11 -22.62 -10.86 3.70
CA LEU A 11 -21.59 -11.69 4.33
C LEU A 11 -20.45 -12.09 3.37
N SER A 12 -20.72 -12.20 2.06
CA SER A 12 -19.66 -12.47 1.07
C SER A 12 -18.63 -11.34 0.99
N HIS A 13 -19.07 -10.09 1.16
CA HIS A 13 -18.21 -8.90 1.09
C HIS A 13 -17.67 -8.45 2.46
N HIS A 14 -18.31 -8.84 3.57
CA HIS A 14 -17.92 -8.44 4.94
C HIS A 14 -17.53 -9.63 5.83
N HIS A 15 -16.62 -10.49 5.35
CA HIS A 15 -16.08 -11.54 6.20
C HIS A 15 -15.01 -10.98 7.13
N ILE A 16 -15.31 -10.92 8.42
CA ILE A 16 -14.33 -10.52 9.43
C ILE A 16 -13.33 -11.66 9.59
N SER A 17 -12.10 -11.48 9.10
CA SER A 17 -11.05 -12.48 9.27
C SER A 17 -10.75 -12.70 10.76
N ARG A 18 -10.37 -13.93 11.16
CA ARG A 18 -9.94 -14.22 12.55
C ARG A 18 -8.83 -13.28 13.02
N ARG A 19 -7.95 -12.86 12.10
CA ARG A 19 -6.91 -11.85 12.31
C ARG A 19 -7.49 -10.47 12.64
N GLY A 20 -8.61 -10.10 12.02
CA GLY A 20 -9.34 -8.85 12.28
C GLY A 20 -10.00 -8.82 13.66
N LEU A 21 -10.58 -9.95 14.09
CA LEU A 21 -11.18 -10.07 15.44
C LEU A 21 -10.12 -9.94 16.53
N LEU A 22 -9.00 -10.66 16.43
CA LEU A 22 -7.95 -10.66 17.46
C LEU A 22 -7.28 -9.28 17.63
N ARG A 23 -7.18 -8.48 16.57
CA ARG A 23 -6.66 -7.09 16.66
C ARG A 23 -7.61 -6.10 17.33
N HIS A 24 -8.91 -6.36 17.34
CA HIS A 24 -9.89 -5.50 18.00
C HIS A 24 -10.11 -5.89 19.47
N VAL A 25 -10.01 -7.19 19.79
CA VAL A 25 -10.16 -7.70 21.17
C VAL A 25 -8.91 -7.45 22.01
N PHE A 26 -7.72 -7.51 21.40
CA PHE A 26 -6.45 -7.17 22.05
C PHE A 26 -5.84 -5.96 21.35
N PRO A 27 -6.14 -4.72 21.79
CA PRO A 27 -5.52 -3.54 21.21
C PRO A 27 -4.02 -3.59 21.49
N ALA A 28 -3.22 -3.90 20.46
CA ALA A 28 -1.79 -3.65 20.51
C ALA A 28 -1.58 -2.15 20.72
N THR A 29 -0.62 -1.78 21.57
CA THR A 29 -0.21 -0.39 21.79
C THR A 29 0.03 0.26 20.43
N LYS A 30 -0.80 1.25 20.05
CA LYS A 30 -0.61 2.00 18.80
C LYS A 30 0.73 2.72 18.92
N SER A 31 1.77 2.16 18.30
CA SER A 31 3.03 2.86 18.13
C SER A 31 2.72 4.11 17.32
N THR A 32 3.00 5.29 17.88
CA THR A 32 3.04 6.57 17.17
C THR A 32 4.23 6.53 16.23
N ILE A 33 4.18 5.69 15.20
CA ILE A 33 5.10 5.75 14.08
C ILE A 33 4.61 6.95 13.28
N GLU A 34 5.31 8.07 13.37
CA GLU A 34 5.18 9.14 12.38
C GLU A 34 5.36 8.47 11.01
N LYS A 35 4.27 8.41 10.25
CA LYS A 35 4.24 7.77 8.93
C LYS A 35 5.17 8.55 8.01
N THR A 36 6.45 8.19 7.98
CA THR A 36 7.31 8.40 6.81
C THR A 36 6.57 7.84 5.62
N GLN A 37 6.39 8.64 4.57
CA GLN A 37 5.50 8.30 3.45
C GLN A 37 5.77 6.89 2.94
N SER A 38 4.71 6.15 2.61
CA SER A 38 4.80 4.76 2.20
C SER A 38 5.60 4.67 0.90
N ARG A 39 6.90 4.41 1.00
CA ARG A 39 7.76 4.25 -0.18
C ARG A 39 7.43 2.98 -0.97
N PRO A 40 7.62 2.99 -2.29
CA PRO A 40 7.49 1.78 -3.09
C PRO A 40 8.51 0.72 -2.63
N PRO A 41 8.15 -0.57 -2.71
CA PRO A 41 9.08 -1.64 -2.37
C PRO A 41 10.23 -1.65 -3.39
N PHE A 42 11.40 -2.15 -2.98
CA PHE A 42 12.64 -2.14 -3.78
C PHE A 42 13.28 -0.75 -4.00
N SER A 43 12.75 0.31 -3.36
CA SER A 43 13.44 1.60 -3.26
C SER A 43 14.66 1.53 -2.35
N ALA A 44 15.61 2.44 -2.61
CA ALA A 44 16.76 2.67 -1.74
C ALA A 44 16.35 3.04 -0.29
N ARG A 45 17.32 3.06 0.63
CA ARG A 45 17.11 3.56 1.99
C ARG A 45 16.65 5.03 1.96
N GLU A 46 15.94 5.45 2.98
CA GLU A 46 15.32 6.79 3.09
C GLU A 46 16.26 7.93 2.70
N ASP A 47 17.46 7.97 3.29
CA ASP A 47 18.45 9.03 3.07
C ASP A 47 18.87 9.15 1.61
N LEU A 48 19.02 8.00 0.93
CA LEU A 48 19.41 7.95 -0.47
C LEU A 48 18.21 8.18 -1.39
N PHE A 49 17.04 7.64 -1.03
CA PHE A 49 15.83 7.79 -1.82
C PHE A 49 15.41 9.25 -1.90
N SER A 50 15.37 9.98 -0.79
CA SER A 50 15.03 11.40 -0.79
C SER A 50 16.05 12.28 -1.52
N ALA A 51 17.32 11.85 -1.60
CA ALA A 51 18.38 12.60 -2.29
C ALA A 51 18.41 12.32 -3.80
N VAL A 52 18.04 11.11 -4.22
CA VAL A 52 18.11 10.69 -5.63
C VAL A 52 16.78 10.95 -6.32
N CYS A 53 15.63 10.68 -5.66
CA CYS A 53 14.30 10.77 -6.23
C CYS A 53 14.02 12.15 -6.82
N ASN A 54 13.99 12.21 -8.15
CA ASN A 54 13.72 13.43 -8.91
C ASN A 54 12.24 13.68 -9.21
N GLY A 55 11.35 12.76 -8.80
CA GLY A 55 9.92 12.86 -9.07
C GLY A 55 9.53 12.65 -10.55
N CYS A 56 10.35 11.94 -11.34
CA CYS A 56 10.06 11.64 -12.76
C CYS A 56 8.77 10.84 -12.99
N GLY A 57 8.42 9.99 -12.03
CA GLY A 57 7.21 9.18 -12.05
C GLY A 57 7.23 7.94 -12.93
N GLU A 58 8.39 7.55 -13.47
CA GLU A 58 8.54 6.33 -14.28
C GLU A 58 8.12 5.06 -13.51
N CYS A 59 8.34 5.04 -12.20
CA CYS A 59 7.91 3.94 -11.34
C CYS A 59 6.38 3.78 -11.28
N ALA A 60 5.61 4.86 -11.43
CA ALA A 60 4.16 4.82 -11.49
C ALA A 60 3.68 4.14 -12.79
N SER A 61 4.29 4.48 -13.93
CA SER A 61 3.98 3.86 -15.22
C SER A 61 4.44 2.39 -15.32
N ALA A 62 5.55 2.05 -14.65
CA ALA A 62 6.05 0.67 -14.61
C ALA A 62 5.24 -0.26 -13.69
N CYS A 63 4.39 0.28 -12.82
CA CYS A 63 3.56 -0.51 -11.91
C CYS A 63 2.31 -1.05 -12.63
N PRO A 64 2.21 -2.37 -12.88
CA PRO A 64 1.06 -2.93 -13.60
C PRO A 64 -0.25 -2.79 -12.82
N ASN A 65 -0.16 -2.77 -11.49
CA ASN A 65 -1.31 -2.67 -10.59
C ASN A 65 -1.69 -1.21 -10.29
N GLY A 66 -0.94 -0.22 -10.79
CA GLY A 66 -1.22 1.20 -10.57
C GLY A 66 -1.14 1.65 -9.10
N LEU A 67 -0.34 0.97 -8.28
CA LEU A 67 -0.28 1.21 -6.82
C LEU A 67 0.68 2.34 -6.43
N ILE A 68 1.49 2.84 -7.36
CA ILE A 68 2.48 3.88 -7.10
C ILE A 68 1.94 5.20 -7.63
N GLN A 69 1.90 6.22 -6.78
CA GLN A 69 1.49 7.58 -7.11
C GLN A 69 2.61 8.56 -6.72
N LEU A 70 2.68 9.70 -7.40
CA LEU A 70 3.56 10.78 -6.98
C LEU A 70 2.81 11.74 -6.07
N LYS A 71 3.29 11.86 -4.84
CA LYS A 71 2.82 12.85 -3.86
C LYS A 71 4.04 13.68 -3.44
N GLN A 72 3.92 15.00 -3.47
CA GLN A 72 5.01 15.92 -3.07
C GLN A 72 6.35 15.64 -3.79
N GLN A 73 6.30 15.34 -5.09
CA GLN A 73 7.46 14.96 -5.92
C GLN A 73 8.18 13.66 -5.49
N GLN A 74 7.61 12.89 -4.57
CA GLN A 74 8.11 11.59 -4.15
C GLN A 74 7.15 10.47 -4.56
N ALA A 75 7.72 9.34 -4.97
CA ALA A 75 6.92 8.16 -5.26
C ALA A 75 6.41 7.54 -3.95
N THR A 76 5.09 7.46 -3.83
CA THR A 76 4.36 6.88 -2.70
C THR A 76 3.53 5.69 -3.17
N LEU A 77 3.62 4.58 -2.44
CA LEU A 77 2.81 3.39 -2.59
C LEU A 77 1.50 3.53 -1.81
N GLU A 78 0.38 3.35 -2.50
CA GLU A 78 -0.96 3.35 -1.92
C GLU A 78 -1.57 1.95 -2.05
N ILE A 79 -1.88 1.33 -0.91
CA ILE A 79 -2.43 -0.04 -0.83
C ILE A 79 -3.80 0.04 -0.13
N ASP A 80 -4.78 0.63 -0.80
CA ASP A 80 -6.14 0.77 -0.25
C ASP A 80 -7.07 -0.33 -0.75
N TYR A 81 -7.03 -0.61 -2.06
CA TYR A 81 -8.00 -1.51 -2.72
C TYR A 81 -7.36 -2.72 -3.41
N ALA A 82 -6.06 -2.68 -3.65
CA ALA A 82 -5.33 -3.75 -4.33
C ALA A 82 -3.99 -4.05 -3.64
N PRO A 83 -3.60 -5.33 -3.51
CA PRO A 83 -2.34 -5.72 -2.90
C PRO A 83 -1.15 -5.48 -3.85
N CYS A 84 0.02 -5.19 -3.27
CA CYS A 84 1.28 -5.14 -4.02
C CYS A 84 1.86 -6.55 -4.15
N ASP A 85 1.97 -7.06 -5.38
CA ASP A 85 2.52 -8.39 -5.67
C ASP A 85 4.07 -8.43 -5.67
N LEU A 86 4.73 -7.31 -5.36
CA LEU A 86 6.19 -7.21 -5.28
C LEU A 86 6.90 -7.72 -6.55
N CYS A 87 6.36 -7.41 -7.73
CA CYS A 87 6.83 -7.95 -9.01
C CYS A 87 8.23 -7.45 -9.44
N GLY A 88 8.82 -6.48 -8.74
CA GLY A 88 10.18 -5.99 -8.98
C GLY A 88 10.40 -5.22 -10.29
N LYS A 89 9.38 -5.08 -11.15
CA LYS A 89 9.49 -4.42 -12.47
C LYS A 89 9.93 -2.96 -12.40
N TYR A 90 9.49 -2.25 -11.37
CA TYR A 90 9.89 -0.87 -11.09
C TYR A 90 11.15 -0.77 -10.23
N GLY A 91 11.74 -1.89 -9.79
CA GLY A 91 12.91 -1.91 -8.90
C GLY A 91 14.17 -1.29 -9.51
N VAL A 92 14.41 -1.49 -10.81
CA VAL A 92 15.53 -0.86 -11.54
C VAL A 92 15.34 0.64 -11.73
N VAL A 93 14.09 1.08 -11.86
CA VAL A 93 13.72 2.50 -11.98
C VAL A 93 13.90 3.21 -10.62
N THR A 94 13.60 2.53 -9.51
CA THR A 94 13.73 3.08 -8.15
C THR A 94 15.17 3.06 -7.58
N ILE A 95 16.14 2.49 -8.30
CA ILE A 95 17.57 2.47 -7.91
C ILE A 95 18.35 3.65 -8.53
N PHE A 96 17.93 4.13 -9.70
CA PHE A 96 18.67 5.14 -10.48
C PHE A 96 17.96 6.50 -10.59
N ALA A 97 16.77 6.66 -9.99
CA ALA A 97 15.95 7.86 -10.14
C ALA A 97 15.59 8.51 -8.82
#